data_AF-A0A6J6MJ94-F1
#
_entry.id   AF-A0A6J6MJ94-F1
#
_cell.length_a   1.000
_cell.length_b   1.000
_cell.length_c   1.000
_cell.angle_alpha   90.00
_cell.angle_beta   90.00
_cell.angle_gamma   90.00
#
_symmetry.space_group_name_H-M   'P 1'
#
loop_
_entity.id
_entity.type
_entity.pdbx_description
1 polymer ?
#
loop_
_entity_poly.entity_id
_entity_poly.type
_entity_poly.pdbx_seq_one_letter_code
_entity_poly.pdbx_strand_id
1 'polypeptide(L)'
;MIHARGVMLLATALIAGAALAGCSSSDDASTDVTPTASASMVGGMTECTEAAIKPSLESGLAKDVTLMSWDGLSCADGWAVVSATIGDGEHGAPTSFIYEAEGQFWIPKKQADVCGTVDYNTTPTVYPADASIPEALFEGGCLAG
;
A
#
# COMPACT_ATOMS: atom_id res chain seq x y z
N MET A 1 11.83 -19.57 -55.81
CA MET A 1 12.88 -18.56 -56.05
C MET A 1 12.52 -17.31 -55.26
N ILE A 2 13.33 -17.02 -54.23
CA ILE A 2 13.66 -15.72 -53.61
C ILE A 2 12.50 -14.74 -53.33
N HIS A 3 11.99 -14.73 -52.10
CA HIS A 3 11.36 -13.53 -51.52
C HIS A 3 12.42 -12.74 -50.76
N ALA A 4 12.57 -11.47 -51.15
CA ALA A 4 13.62 -10.57 -50.71
C ALA A 4 13.51 -10.23 -49.21
N ARG A 5 14.66 -10.16 -48.56
CA ARG A 5 14.85 -9.65 -47.20
C ARG A 5 14.76 -8.11 -47.20
N GLY A 6 14.05 -7.54 -46.25
CA GLY A 6 14.05 -6.12 -45.95
C GLY A 6 14.02 -5.90 -44.44
N VAL A 7 15.19 -5.56 -43.90
CA VAL A 7 15.45 -5.15 -42.51
C VAL A 7 14.94 -3.73 -42.29
N MET A 8 14.50 -3.40 -41.08
CA MET A 8 15.04 -2.30 -40.24
C MET A 8 13.97 -1.56 -39.41
N LEU A 9 14.27 -1.47 -38.12
CA LEU A 9 13.68 -0.66 -37.06
C LEU A 9 13.39 0.80 -37.47
N LEU A 10 12.42 1.46 -36.82
CA LEU A 10 12.69 2.59 -35.90
C LEU A 10 11.42 3.20 -35.29
N ALA A 11 11.55 3.61 -34.04
CA ALA A 11 10.58 4.24 -33.15
C ALA A 11 10.41 5.75 -33.39
N THR A 12 9.31 6.36 -32.90
CA THR A 12 9.20 7.74 -32.34
C THR A 12 7.73 8.02 -31.97
N ALA A 13 7.38 8.20 -30.70
CA ALA A 13 7.45 9.40 -29.85
C ALA A 13 6.15 10.24 -29.90
N LEU A 14 5.44 10.31 -28.77
CA LEU A 14 4.46 11.37 -28.48
C LEU A 14 4.77 11.95 -27.10
N ILE A 15 4.89 13.28 -27.10
CA ILE A 15 5.39 14.17 -26.07
C ILE A 15 4.19 14.81 -25.35
N ALA A 16 4.26 14.98 -24.04
CA ALA A 16 3.62 16.11 -23.36
C ALA A 16 4.36 16.39 -22.05
N GLY A 17 5.24 17.39 -22.08
CA GLY A 17 5.78 18.02 -20.87
C GLY A 17 4.92 19.24 -20.50
N ALA A 18 4.76 19.45 -19.20
CA ALA A 18 4.35 20.73 -18.64
C ALA A 18 5.28 21.03 -17.45
N ALA A 19 5.87 22.22 -17.48
CA ALA A 19 6.73 22.77 -16.44
C ALA A 19 6.05 23.99 -15.79
N LEU A 20 6.70 24.52 -14.73
CA LEU A 20 6.47 25.77 -13.97
C LEU A 20 5.58 25.59 -12.72
N ALA A 21 5.85 26.11 -11.50
CA ALA A 21 6.76 27.13 -11.00
C ALA A 21 6.99 26.98 -9.48
N GLY A 22 8.01 27.67 -8.92
CA GLY A 22 8.36 27.67 -7.49
C GLY A 22 7.97 28.93 -6.68
N CYS A 23 7.79 28.72 -5.37
CA CYS A 23 8.06 29.51 -4.15
C CYS A 23 7.80 31.03 -4.02
N SER A 24 6.92 31.43 -3.06
CA SER A 24 7.16 32.50 -2.04
C SER A 24 5.98 32.72 -1.09
N SER A 25 6.25 32.89 0.21
CA SER A 25 5.29 33.30 1.25
C SER A 25 4.92 34.78 1.19
N SER A 26 3.64 35.11 1.37
CA SER A 26 3.12 36.25 2.17
C SER A 26 1.60 36.12 2.35
N ASP A 27 1.11 36.65 3.46
CA ASP A 27 -0.28 36.71 3.95
C ASP A 27 -1.38 37.13 2.94
N ASP A 28 -2.61 36.79 3.34
CA ASP A 28 -3.94 37.16 2.83
C ASP A 28 -4.57 36.36 1.66
N ALA A 29 -5.75 35.80 1.99
CA ALA A 29 -6.88 35.39 1.15
C ALA A 29 -6.72 34.21 0.17
N SER A 30 -7.39 33.11 0.56
CA SER A 30 -8.19 32.19 -0.26
C SER A 30 -7.61 31.50 -1.51
N THR A 31 -7.61 30.17 -1.40
CA THR A 31 -7.78 29.13 -2.44
C THR A 31 -6.57 28.73 -3.31
N ASP A 32 -6.35 27.42 -3.31
CA ASP A 32 -5.66 26.58 -4.31
C ASP A 32 -4.14 26.68 -4.47
N VAL A 33 -3.41 25.75 -3.83
CA VAL A 33 -2.20 25.13 -4.42
C VAL A 33 -2.17 23.62 -4.10
N THR A 34 -2.07 22.86 -5.18
CA THR A 34 -1.79 21.43 -5.39
C THR A 34 -0.80 20.80 -4.38
N PRO A 35 -0.97 19.50 -4.03
CA PRO A 35 -0.36 18.86 -2.86
C PRO A 35 1.18 18.74 -2.91
N THR A 36 1.83 19.06 -1.80
CA THR A 36 3.19 18.60 -1.50
C THR A 36 3.12 17.12 -1.10
N ALA A 37 3.11 16.26 -2.11
CA ALA A 37 3.53 14.88 -1.96
C ALA A 37 5.04 14.83 -2.21
N SER A 38 5.84 14.90 -1.16
CA SER A 38 7.20 14.35 -1.22
C SER A 38 7.12 12.83 -1.06
N ALA A 39 6.47 12.17 -2.02
CA ALA A 39 6.63 10.74 -2.22
C ALA A 39 7.93 10.57 -3.00
N SER A 40 9.01 10.25 -2.30
CA SER A 40 10.24 9.76 -2.92
C SER A 40 9.89 8.50 -3.72
N MET A 41 9.66 8.66 -5.02
CA MET A 41 9.45 7.58 -5.99
C MET A 41 10.77 6.84 -6.22
N VAL A 42 11.23 6.09 -5.21
CA VAL A 42 12.26 5.08 -5.41
C VAL A 42 11.55 3.80 -5.89
N GLY A 43 11.44 3.69 -7.22
CA GLY A 43 11.20 2.42 -7.91
C GLY A 43 9.81 1.81 -7.78
N GLY A 44 8.84 2.29 -8.58
CA GLY A 44 7.68 1.49 -8.98
C GLY A 44 6.85 0.85 -7.85
N MET A 45 6.81 1.49 -6.68
CA MET A 45 6.00 1.04 -5.54
C MET A 45 4.53 1.26 -5.84
N THR A 46 3.72 0.24 -5.64
CA THR A 46 2.26 0.30 -5.70
C THR A 46 1.72 1.42 -4.79
N GLU A 47 0.71 2.15 -5.27
CA GLU A 47 0.12 3.23 -4.48
C GLU A 47 -0.58 2.67 -3.25
N CYS A 48 -0.43 3.32 -2.11
CA CYS A 48 -1.16 2.95 -0.91
C CYS A 48 -2.54 3.60 -0.89
N THR A 49 -3.45 3.01 -1.66
CA THR A 49 -4.85 3.42 -1.75
C THR A 49 -5.76 2.21 -1.59
N GLU A 50 -7.01 2.44 -1.14
CA GLU A 50 -8.00 1.36 -1.09
C GLU A 50 -8.14 0.68 -2.45
N ALA A 51 -8.19 1.44 -3.54
CA ALA A 51 -8.35 0.90 -4.89
C ALA A 51 -7.20 -0.03 -5.32
N ALA A 52 -5.97 0.21 -4.83
CA ALA A 52 -4.82 -0.63 -5.14
C ALA A 52 -4.77 -1.91 -4.28
N ILE A 53 -5.26 -1.87 -3.04
CA ILE A 53 -5.13 -2.98 -2.08
C ILE A 53 -6.37 -3.87 -2.06
N LYS A 54 -7.56 -3.29 -2.16
CA LYS A 54 -8.84 -4.00 -2.08
C LYS A 54 -8.94 -5.21 -3.01
N PRO A 55 -8.48 -5.17 -4.27
CA PRO A 55 -8.48 -6.35 -5.13
C PRO A 55 -7.61 -7.50 -4.58
N SER A 56 -6.45 -7.17 -3.98
CA SER A 56 -5.57 -8.16 -3.34
C SER A 56 -6.26 -8.77 -2.11
N LEU A 57 -6.90 -7.94 -1.28
CA LEU A 57 -7.68 -8.38 -0.12
C LEU A 57 -8.80 -9.34 -0.56
N GLU A 58 -9.69 -8.90 -1.44
CA GLU A 58 -10.83 -9.70 -1.90
C GLU A 58 -10.40 -11.01 -2.56
N SER A 59 -9.27 -11.01 -3.29
CA SER A 59 -8.71 -12.23 -3.89
C SER A 59 -8.09 -13.20 -2.87
N GLY A 60 -7.67 -12.68 -1.72
CA GLY A 60 -7.05 -13.45 -0.64
C GLY A 60 -8.04 -14.05 0.36
N LEU A 61 -9.32 -13.66 0.29
CA LEU A 61 -10.36 -14.20 1.18
C LEU A 61 -10.72 -15.65 0.82
N ALA A 62 -11.19 -16.39 1.82
CA ALA A 62 -11.75 -17.72 1.60
C ALA A 62 -13.07 -17.63 0.80
N LYS A 63 -13.46 -18.71 0.13
CA LYS A 63 -14.61 -18.73 -0.80
C LYS A 63 -15.95 -18.27 -0.20
N ASP A 64 -16.14 -18.48 1.09
CA ASP A 64 -17.38 -18.13 1.82
C ASP A 64 -17.19 -16.89 2.71
N VAL A 65 -16.07 -16.17 2.54
CA VAL A 65 -15.74 -14.96 3.30
C VAL A 65 -15.71 -13.77 2.35
N THR A 66 -16.42 -12.72 2.72
CA THR A 66 -16.54 -11.49 1.94
C THR A 66 -16.10 -10.29 2.77
N LEU A 67 -15.63 -9.25 2.09
CA LEU A 67 -15.38 -7.96 2.69
C LEU A 67 -16.74 -7.27 2.96
N MET A 68 -17.09 -7.12 4.24
CA MET A 68 -18.35 -6.49 4.65
C MET A 68 -18.17 -4.98 4.86
N SER A 69 -17.05 -4.56 5.46
CA SER A 69 -16.73 -3.16 5.72
C SER A 69 -15.24 -2.90 5.53
N TRP A 70 -14.91 -1.72 5.00
CA TRP A 70 -13.57 -1.17 5.01
C TRP A 70 -13.47 -0.15 6.13
N ASP A 71 -12.71 -0.47 7.17
CA ASP A 71 -12.69 0.32 8.40
C ASP A 71 -11.51 1.30 8.43
N GLY A 72 -10.42 1.02 7.70
CA GLY A 72 -9.26 1.89 7.65
C GLY A 72 -8.09 1.35 6.85
N LEU A 73 -7.20 2.26 6.48
CA LEU A 73 -5.95 1.98 5.77
C LEU A 73 -4.83 2.86 6.35
N SER A 74 -3.76 2.23 6.82
CA SER A 74 -2.57 2.89 7.32
C SER A 74 -1.35 2.41 6.53
N CYS A 75 -0.50 3.34 6.11
CA CYS A 75 0.63 3.04 5.23
C CYS A 75 1.91 3.67 5.76
N ALA A 76 3.02 2.93 5.70
CA ALA A 76 4.34 3.42 6.09
C ALA A 76 5.42 2.59 5.42
N ASP A 77 6.48 3.22 4.91
CA ASP A 77 7.72 2.55 4.48
C ASP A 77 7.55 1.34 3.52
N GLY A 78 6.58 1.40 2.61
CA GLY A 78 6.30 0.29 1.68
C GLY A 78 5.41 -0.81 2.26
N TRP A 79 4.79 -0.57 3.41
CA TRP A 79 3.82 -1.45 4.05
C TRP A 79 2.45 -0.80 4.13
N ALA A 80 1.42 -1.64 4.18
CA ALA A 80 0.05 -1.24 4.42
C ALA A 80 -0.61 -2.16 5.45
N VAL A 81 -1.36 -1.57 6.36
CA VAL A 81 -2.26 -2.27 7.28
C VAL A 81 -3.67 -1.83 6.95
N VAL A 82 -4.51 -2.81 6.64
CA VAL A 82 -5.94 -2.61 6.40
C VAL A 82 -6.69 -3.15 7.60
N SER A 83 -7.54 -2.31 8.20
CA SER A 83 -8.58 -2.76 9.13
C SER A 83 -9.88 -2.92 8.36
N ALA A 84 -10.45 -4.11 8.38
CA ALA A 84 -11.67 -4.41 7.67
C ALA A 84 -12.50 -5.47 8.40
N THR A 85 -13.81 -5.42 8.21
CA THR A 85 -14.71 -6.45 8.73
C THR A 85 -14.99 -7.46 7.63
N ILE A 86 -14.63 -8.71 7.88
CA ILE A 86 -14.86 -9.83 6.96
C ILE A 86 -15.82 -10.85 7.54
N GLY A 87 -16.61 -11.51 6.70
CA GLY A 87 -17.65 -12.41 7.17
C GLY A 87 -18.42 -13.14 6.08
N ASP A 88 -19.42 -13.92 6.49
CA ASP A 88 -20.31 -14.69 5.61
C ASP A 88 -21.50 -13.87 5.07
N GLY A 89 -21.57 -12.58 5.43
CA GLY A 89 -22.66 -11.67 5.11
C GLY A 89 -23.71 -11.52 6.22
N GLU A 90 -23.76 -12.46 7.18
CA GLU A 90 -24.61 -12.38 8.37
C GLU A 90 -23.78 -12.09 9.63
N HIS A 91 -22.58 -12.67 9.74
CA HIS A 91 -21.66 -12.52 10.85
C HIS A 91 -20.32 -11.99 10.34
N GLY A 92 -19.89 -10.85 10.89
CA GLY A 92 -18.61 -10.23 10.55
C GLY A 92 -17.66 -10.15 11.75
N ALA A 93 -16.36 -10.29 11.50
CA ALA A 93 -15.31 -10.08 12.48
C ALA A 93 -14.34 -8.98 12.01
N PRO A 94 -14.02 -7.98 12.85
CA PRO A 94 -12.97 -7.03 12.54
C PRO A 94 -11.64 -7.78 12.44
N THR A 95 -10.92 -7.54 11.34
CA THR A 95 -9.67 -8.23 11.02
C THR A 95 -8.67 -7.21 10.49
N SER A 96 -7.42 -7.35 10.92
CA SER A 96 -6.28 -6.60 10.39
C SER A 96 -5.57 -7.43 9.31
N PHE A 97 -5.24 -6.79 8.19
CA PHE A 97 -4.50 -7.40 7.09
C PHE A 97 -3.22 -6.60 6.85
N ILE A 98 -2.08 -7.29 6.83
CA ILE A 98 -0.78 -6.68 6.59
C ILE A 98 -0.35 -6.97 5.15
N TYR A 99 0.11 -5.94 4.44
CA TYR A 99 0.67 -6.03 3.11
C TYR A 99 2.04 -5.37 3.02
N GLU A 100 2.90 -5.94 2.20
CA GLU A 100 4.19 -5.37 1.79
C GLU A 100 4.15 -5.08 0.30
N ALA A 101 4.68 -3.94 -0.12
CA ALA A 101 4.80 -3.57 -1.52
C ALA A 101 5.99 -4.32 -2.15
N GLU A 102 5.69 -5.17 -3.14
CA GLU A 102 6.70 -5.81 -3.98
C GLU A 102 6.54 -5.31 -5.43
N GLY A 103 7.23 -4.21 -5.74
CA GLY A 103 7.04 -3.49 -6.99
C GLY A 103 5.62 -2.95 -7.10
N GLN A 104 4.90 -3.36 -8.15
CA GLN A 104 3.52 -2.90 -8.41
C GLN A 104 2.43 -3.73 -7.71
N PHE A 105 2.80 -4.65 -6.81
CA PHE A 105 1.84 -5.54 -6.15
C PHE A 105 1.88 -5.41 -4.64
N TRP A 106 0.71 -5.50 -4.01
CA TRP A 106 0.56 -5.61 -2.56
C TRP A 106 0.50 -7.08 -2.17
N ILE A 107 1.54 -7.56 -1.48
CA ILE A 107 1.70 -8.97 -1.10
C ILE A 107 1.22 -9.15 0.35
N PRO A 108 0.23 -10.02 0.61
CA PRO A 108 -0.25 -10.27 1.96
C PRO A 108 0.84 -10.95 2.79
N LYS A 109 1.03 -10.48 4.02
CA LYS A 109 1.96 -11.05 5.01
C LYS A 109 1.18 -11.51 6.23
N LYS A 110 1.62 -12.61 6.84
CA LYS A 110 1.04 -13.08 8.09
C LYS A 110 1.68 -12.36 9.26
N GLN A 111 0.91 -12.05 10.29
CA GLN A 111 1.42 -11.46 11.54
C GLN A 111 2.62 -12.25 12.09
N ALA A 112 2.53 -13.59 12.11
CA ALA A 112 3.60 -14.46 12.59
C ALA A 112 4.93 -14.32 11.83
N ASP A 113 4.91 -13.82 10.59
CA ASP A 113 6.09 -13.68 9.75
C ASP A 113 6.74 -12.28 9.88
N VAL A 114 5.99 -11.27 10.34
CA VAL A 114 6.42 -9.84 10.25
C VAL A 114 6.39 -9.08 11.56
N CYS A 115 5.64 -9.56 12.55
CA CYS A 115 5.49 -8.90 13.85
C CYS A 115 6.64 -9.18 14.82
N GLY A 116 7.55 -10.08 14.47
CA GLY A 116 8.66 -10.47 15.34
C GLY A 116 8.21 -11.18 16.62
N THR A 117 9.12 -11.30 17.58
CA THR A 117 8.88 -11.97 18.85
C THR A 117 8.29 -11.00 19.86
N VAL A 118 6.95 -10.99 19.98
CA VAL A 118 6.26 -10.17 20.98
C VAL A 118 6.40 -10.81 22.36
N ASP A 119 7.06 -10.11 23.29
CA ASP A 119 7.15 -10.54 24.68
C ASP A 119 5.89 -10.09 25.46
N TYR A 120 4.91 -10.99 25.53
CA TYR A 120 3.67 -10.79 26.28
C TYR A 120 3.84 -10.74 27.81
N ASN A 121 5.03 -11.04 28.35
CA ASN A 121 5.34 -10.89 29.78
C ASN A 121 5.81 -9.49 30.15
N THR A 122 6.18 -8.68 29.16
CA THR A 122 6.37 -7.23 29.29
C THR A 122 5.21 -6.52 28.60
N THR A 123 5.05 -5.21 28.75
CA THR A 123 3.94 -4.49 28.12
C THR A 123 3.97 -4.78 26.60
N PRO A 124 2.92 -5.39 26.00
CA PRO A 124 2.94 -5.87 24.61
C PRO A 124 3.01 -4.75 23.56
N THR A 125 3.17 -3.51 24.00
CA THR A 125 3.35 -2.31 23.18
C THR A 125 4.81 -2.03 22.80
N VAL A 126 5.77 -2.82 23.29
CA VAL A 126 7.18 -2.64 22.91
C VAL A 126 7.39 -3.25 21.52
N TYR A 127 7.74 -2.40 20.55
CA TYR A 127 8.08 -2.81 19.20
C TYR A 127 9.27 -3.80 19.20
N PRO A 128 9.09 -5.03 18.68
CA PRO A 128 10.16 -6.02 18.65
C PRO A 128 11.27 -5.63 17.69
N ALA A 129 12.53 -5.80 18.11
CA ALA A 129 13.69 -5.48 17.27
C ALA A 129 13.84 -6.42 16.05
N ASP A 130 13.18 -7.58 16.09
CA ASP A 130 13.09 -8.56 15.00
C ASP A 130 11.82 -8.42 14.15
N ALA A 131 10.98 -7.41 14.41
CA ALA A 131 9.84 -7.11 13.55
C ALA A 131 10.31 -6.52 12.21
N SER A 132 9.66 -6.94 11.13
CA SER A 132 9.91 -6.42 9.77
C SER A 132 8.92 -5.34 9.36
N ILE A 133 7.71 -5.37 9.95
CA ILE A 133 6.71 -4.31 9.75
C ILE A 133 7.20 -3.01 10.42
N PRO A 134 6.96 -1.83 9.84
CA PRO A 134 7.30 -0.55 10.46
C PRO A 134 6.60 -0.34 11.81
N GLU A 135 7.29 0.28 12.76
CA GLU A 135 6.77 0.58 14.11
C GLU A 135 5.45 1.36 14.06
N ALA A 136 5.31 2.30 13.13
CA ALA A 136 4.10 3.10 12.93
C ALA A 136 2.85 2.26 12.58
N LEU A 137 3.04 1.03 12.09
CA LEU A 137 1.96 0.11 11.72
C LEU A 137 1.84 -1.08 12.68
N PHE A 138 2.74 -1.21 13.64
CA PHE A 138 2.83 -2.38 14.52
C PHE A 138 1.55 -2.55 15.36
N GLU A 139 1.04 -1.49 15.98
CA GLU A 139 -0.17 -1.59 16.81
C GLU A 139 -1.38 -2.07 15.99
N GLY A 140 -1.62 -1.44 14.84
CA GLY A 140 -2.75 -1.77 13.97
C GLY A 140 -2.61 -3.10 13.22
N GLY A 141 -1.37 -3.55 12.97
CA GLY A 141 -1.10 -4.77 12.21
C GLY A 141 -0.90 -6.01 13.08
N CYS A 142 -0.22 -5.87 14.22
CA CYS A 142 0.29 -6.96 15.03
C CYS A 142 -0.40 -7.10 16.39
N LEU A 143 -0.95 -6.02 16.93
CA LEU A 143 -1.69 -6.04 18.19
C LEU A 143 -3.21 -6.00 17.97
N ALA A 144 -3.66 -5.69 16.75
CA ALA A 144 -5.06 -5.74 16.37
C ALA A 144 -5.46 -7.19 16.04
N GLY A 145 -6.21 -7.82 16.93
CA GLY A 145 -6.77 -9.16 16.81
C GLY A 145 -7.80 -9.45 17.89
#